data_AF-A0A9D5MIC9-F1
#
_entry.id   AF-A0A9D5MIC9-F1
#
_cell.length_a   1.000
_cell.length_b   1.000
_cell.length_c   1.000
_cell.angle_alpha   90.00
_cell.angle_beta   90.00
_cell.angle_gamma   90.00
#
_symmetry.space_group_name_H-M   'P 1'
#
loop_
_entity.id
_entity.type
_entity.pdbx_description
1 polymer ?
#
loop_
_entity_poly.entity_id
_entity_poly.type
_entity_poly.pdbx_seq_one_letter_code
_entity_poly.pdbx_strand_id
1 'polypeptide(L)'
;MKVLFIGNSHTYMNDMPELARRMIESATGESCTVSMLAYSGRSLKWHMEEEYFSERFNILHGGYDYCIIQEQAHPMPDEQDTISNAARIIELCKRAGTKPVIFETWAEKKKPENQVEMNCRYQSLSETQKVLLAPIGEVWSKTMKELADLGVDLYFRDGEHASAFGDYLVAMVLTRTITGKLPAEVFLQAFDFTIPDSSWIPVKENVEEEIITLSKDVAAVIRRYVAS
;
A
#
# COMPACT_ATOMS: atom_id res chain seq x y z
N MET A 1 -14.32 7.94 8.22
CA MET A 1 -13.11 8.26 7.44
C MET A 1 -13.28 7.80 5.99
N LYS A 2 -12.80 8.58 5.02
CA LYS A 2 -12.76 8.22 3.59
C LYS A 2 -11.33 8.26 3.07
N VAL A 3 -10.87 7.17 2.44
CA VAL A 3 -9.51 7.06 1.92
C VAL A 3 -9.56 6.72 0.42
N LEU A 4 -8.87 7.51 -0.39
CA LEU A 4 -8.65 7.22 -1.81
C LEU A 4 -7.26 6.59 -1.99
N PHE A 5 -7.17 5.55 -2.79
CA PHE A 5 -5.90 4.97 -3.23
C PHE A 5 -5.69 5.26 -4.72
N ILE A 6 -4.52 5.77 -5.08
CA ILE A 6 -4.07 5.94 -6.47
C ILE A 6 -2.82 5.10 -6.67
N GLY A 7 -2.82 4.22 -7.67
CA GLY A 7 -1.68 3.34 -7.92
C GLY A 7 -1.92 2.23 -8.95
N ASN A 8 -1.39 1.05 -8.68
CA ASN A 8 -1.43 -0.08 -9.61
C ASN A 8 -1.60 -1.42 -8.86
N SER A 9 -1.05 -2.51 -9.41
CA SER A 9 -1.16 -3.86 -8.84
C SER A 9 -0.57 -3.98 -7.43
N HIS A 10 0.40 -3.14 -7.06
CA HIS A 10 0.91 -3.08 -5.68
C HIS A 10 -0.07 -2.41 -4.71
N THR A 11 -1.10 -1.75 -5.24
CA THR A 11 -2.22 -1.22 -4.47
C THR A 11 -3.37 -2.22 -4.40
N TYR A 12 -3.81 -2.83 -5.50
CA TYR A 12 -5.06 -3.62 -5.50
C TYR A 12 -4.88 -5.12 -5.26
N MET A 13 -3.65 -5.68 -5.28
CA MET A 13 -3.49 -7.11 -5.01
C MET A 13 -4.08 -7.49 -3.64
N ASN A 14 -4.67 -8.68 -3.59
CA ASN A 14 -5.35 -9.23 -2.42
C ASN A 14 -6.32 -8.25 -1.75
N ASP A 15 -7.01 -7.42 -2.54
CA ASP A 15 -7.94 -6.40 -2.04
C ASP A 15 -7.36 -5.56 -0.88
N MET A 16 -6.07 -5.23 -0.95
CA MET A 16 -5.34 -4.52 0.11
C MET A 16 -6.05 -3.25 0.62
N PRO A 17 -6.72 -2.42 -0.21
CA PRO A 17 -7.47 -1.27 0.30
C PRO A 17 -8.60 -1.67 1.27
N GLU A 18 -9.30 -2.78 1.01
CA GLU A 18 -10.32 -3.32 1.93
C GLU A 18 -9.69 -3.85 3.22
N LEU A 19 -8.51 -4.47 3.14
CA LEU A 19 -7.77 -4.92 4.32
C LEU A 19 -7.37 -3.72 5.19
N ALA A 20 -6.84 -2.65 4.57
CA ALA A 20 -6.53 -1.41 5.25
C ALA A 20 -7.77 -0.77 5.87
N ARG A 21 -8.93 -0.77 5.17
CA ARG A 21 -10.21 -0.31 5.72
C ARG A 21 -10.55 -1.03 7.03
N ARG A 22 -10.53 -2.37 7.04
CA ARG A 22 -10.85 -3.18 8.22
C ARG A 22 -9.87 -2.96 9.37
N MET A 23 -8.58 -2.80 9.08
CA MET A 23 -7.57 -2.47 10.10
C MET A 23 -7.76 -1.08 10.69
N ILE A 24 -8.10 -0.08 9.87
CA ILE A 24 -8.42 1.28 10.34
C ILE A 24 -9.62 1.24 11.28
N GLU A 25 -10.72 0.57 10.89
CA GLU A 25 -11.91 0.44 11.75
C GLU A 25 -11.59 -0.28 13.06
N SER A 26 -10.76 -1.34 13.02
CA SER A 26 -10.29 -2.02 14.23
C SER A 26 -9.45 -1.12 15.14
N ALA A 27 -8.63 -0.23 14.57
CA ALA A 27 -7.74 0.67 15.30
C ALA A 27 -8.47 1.87 15.92
N THR A 28 -9.52 2.36 15.27
CA THR A 28 -10.22 3.60 15.65
C THR A 28 -11.57 3.36 16.31
N GLY A 29 -12.25 2.26 15.98
CA GLY A 29 -13.66 2.03 16.32
C GLY A 29 -14.64 2.86 15.46
N GLU A 30 -14.15 3.55 14.43
CA GLU A 30 -14.94 4.42 13.56
C GLU A 30 -15.07 3.83 12.15
N SER A 31 -16.20 4.07 11.48
CA SER A 31 -16.43 3.61 10.12
C SER A 31 -15.43 4.20 9.12
N CYS A 32 -14.90 3.37 8.24
CA CYS A 32 -14.00 3.76 7.16
C CYS A 32 -14.56 3.28 5.82
N THR A 33 -14.41 4.09 4.77
CA THR A 33 -14.67 3.70 3.38
C THR A 33 -13.43 3.91 2.54
N VAL A 34 -13.17 3.00 1.60
CA VAL A 34 -12.03 3.10 0.69
C VAL A 34 -12.53 3.11 -0.75
N SER A 35 -11.82 3.85 -1.59
CA SER A 35 -11.95 3.84 -3.04
C SER A 35 -10.57 3.67 -3.65
N MET A 36 -10.48 3.07 -4.83
CA MET A 36 -9.21 2.99 -5.57
C MET A 36 -9.37 3.45 -7.02
N LEU A 37 -8.37 4.17 -7.49
CA LEU A 37 -8.07 4.42 -8.89
C LEU A 37 -6.73 3.73 -9.15
N ALA A 38 -6.78 2.41 -9.36
CA ALA A 38 -5.59 1.59 -9.49
C ALA A 38 -5.63 0.73 -10.74
N TYR A 39 -4.58 0.81 -11.56
CA TYR A 39 -4.54 0.16 -12.87
C TYR A 39 -3.24 -0.62 -13.06
N SER A 40 -3.33 -1.85 -13.55
CA SER A 40 -2.19 -2.75 -13.68
C SER A 40 -1.00 -2.10 -14.40
N GLY A 41 0.17 -2.12 -13.76
CA GLY A 41 1.44 -1.61 -14.31
C GLY A 41 1.49 -0.11 -14.59
N ARG A 42 0.55 0.71 -14.10
CA ARG A 42 0.51 2.16 -14.40
C ARG A 42 1.33 2.98 -13.40
N SER A 43 2.01 3.99 -13.92
CA SER A 43 2.78 4.98 -13.18
C SER A 43 1.97 6.23 -12.88
N LEU A 44 2.43 7.08 -11.95
CA LEU A 44 1.76 8.37 -11.67
C LEU A 44 1.72 9.29 -12.89
N LYS A 45 2.72 9.18 -13.78
CA LYS A 45 2.70 9.87 -15.08
C LYS A 45 1.49 9.47 -15.91
N TRP A 46 1.25 8.16 -16.05
CA TRP A 46 0.11 7.65 -16.79
C TRP A 46 -1.21 8.14 -16.18
N HIS A 47 -1.36 8.10 -14.85
CA HIS A 47 -2.54 8.67 -14.17
C HIS A 47 -2.75 10.15 -14.53
N MET A 48 -1.67 10.92 -14.57
CA MET A 48 -1.73 12.36 -14.78
C MET A 48 -1.77 12.82 -16.24
N GLU A 49 -1.61 11.90 -17.19
CA GLU A 49 -1.64 12.13 -18.64
C GLU A 49 -2.84 11.47 -19.31
N GLU A 50 -3.11 10.20 -19.00
CA GLU A 50 -4.11 9.38 -19.69
C GLU A 50 -5.46 9.37 -18.97
N GLU A 51 -5.46 9.32 -17.63
CA GLU A 51 -6.71 9.27 -16.85
C GLU A 51 -7.10 10.57 -16.18
N TYR A 52 -6.26 11.61 -16.23
CA TYR A 52 -6.29 12.84 -15.40
C TYR A 52 -7.67 13.36 -14.95
N PHE A 53 -8.68 13.33 -15.82
CA PHE A 53 -10.02 13.77 -15.47
C PHE A 53 -10.67 12.91 -14.38
N SER A 54 -10.45 11.60 -14.39
CA SER A 54 -10.88 10.64 -13.38
C SER A 54 -10.22 10.94 -12.02
N GLU A 55 -8.89 11.11 -11.97
CA GLU A 55 -8.14 11.44 -10.75
C GLU A 55 -8.59 12.79 -10.21
N ARG A 56 -8.59 13.82 -11.08
CA ARG A 56 -8.99 15.17 -10.69
C ARG A 56 -10.41 15.19 -10.15
N PHE A 57 -11.36 14.55 -10.82
CA PHE A 57 -12.75 14.53 -10.37
C PHE A 57 -12.87 13.87 -9.00
N ASN A 58 -12.28 12.69 -8.82
CA ASN A 58 -12.34 11.97 -7.54
C ASN A 58 -11.65 12.76 -6.41
N ILE A 59 -10.45 13.30 -6.64
CA ILE A 59 -9.75 14.06 -5.61
C ILE A 59 -10.53 15.32 -5.21
N LEU A 60 -11.02 16.11 -6.19
CA LEU A 60 -11.67 17.40 -5.91
C LEU A 60 -13.11 17.30 -5.40
N HIS A 61 -13.82 16.21 -5.74
CA HIS A 61 -15.25 16.08 -5.43
C HIS A 61 -15.60 14.86 -4.55
N GLY A 62 -14.65 13.96 -4.30
CA GLY A 62 -14.88 12.75 -3.49
C GLY A 62 -14.96 13.00 -1.98
N GLY A 63 -14.41 14.14 -1.51
CA GLY A 63 -14.41 14.50 -0.09
C GLY A 63 -13.61 13.52 0.77
N TYR A 64 -12.44 13.11 0.30
CA TYR A 64 -11.56 12.16 0.98
C TYR A 64 -10.79 12.83 2.12
N ASP A 65 -10.63 12.12 3.23
CA ASP A 65 -9.78 12.55 4.34
C ASP A 65 -8.29 12.33 4.01
N TYR A 66 -8.00 11.19 3.35
CA TYR A 66 -6.64 10.80 2.94
C TYR A 66 -6.61 10.34 1.49
N CYS A 67 -5.50 10.63 0.80
CA CYS A 67 -5.19 10.10 -0.53
C CYS A 67 -3.84 9.40 -0.47
N ILE A 68 -3.84 8.08 -0.66
CA ILE A 68 -2.66 7.23 -0.73
C ILE A 68 -2.14 7.25 -2.16
N ILE A 69 -0.87 7.59 -2.35
CA ILE A 69 -0.25 7.81 -3.66
C ILE A 69 0.89 6.81 -3.83
N GLN A 70 0.71 5.85 -4.73
CA GLN A 70 1.66 4.79 -5.00
C GLN A 70 2.20 4.88 -6.44
N GLU A 71 3.51 5.04 -6.57
CA GLU A 71 4.21 5.02 -7.86
C GLU A 71 4.58 3.58 -8.25
N GLN A 72 4.77 3.33 -9.54
CA GLN A 72 5.29 2.07 -10.06
C GLN A 72 6.64 1.70 -9.42
N ALA A 73 6.74 0.46 -8.92
CA ALA A 73 7.94 -0.01 -8.23
C ALA A 73 8.98 -0.60 -9.18
N HIS A 74 8.55 -1.46 -10.12
CA HIS A 74 9.45 -2.27 -10.95
C HIS A 74 9.05 -2.25 -12.44
N PRO A 75 9.90 -1.72 -13.33
CA PRO A 75 11.04 -0.85 -13.02
C PRO A 75 10.55 0.46 -12.38
N MET A 76 11.34 1.02 -11.46
CA MET A 76 11.02 2.33 -10.88
C MET A 76 11.16 3.39 -11.98
N PRO A 77 10.17 4.28 -12.14
CA PRO A 77 10.26 5.38 -13.10
C PRO A 77 11.44 6.31 -12.82
N ASP A 78 11.69 7.21 -13.77
CA ASP A 78 12.60 8.32 -13.54
C ASP A 78 12.19 9.13 -12.29
N GLU A 79 13.18 9.56 -11.51
CA GLU A 79 12.95 10.27 -10.25
C GLU A 79 12.19 11.58 -10.47
N GLN A 80 12.56 12.33 -11.52
CA GLN A 80 11.91 13.60 -11.82
C GLN A 80 10.47 13.39 -12.29
N ASP A 81 10.19 12.33 -13.06
CA ASP A 81 8.83 11.97 -13.43
C ASP A 81 7.99 11.62 -12.19
N THR A 82 8.55 10.87 -11.25
CA THR A 82 7.89 10.53 -9.97
C THR A 82 7.57 11.79 -9.18
N ILE A 83 8.57 12.66 -8.94
CA ILE A 83 8.43 13.89 -8.16
C ILE A 83 7.38 14.81 -8.79
N SER A 84 7.45 15.00 -10.11
CA SER A 84 6.59 15.95 -10.81
C SER A 84 5.13 15.51 -10.79
N ASN A 85 4.85 14.22 -11.02
CA ASN A 85 3.48 13.72 -11.05
C ASN A 85 2.89 13.54 -9.65
N ALA A 86 3.68 13.09 -8.66
CA ALA A 86 3.26 13.10 -7.26
C ALA A 86 2.91 14.52 -6.78
N ALA A 87 3.74 15.52 -7.11
CA ALA A 87 3.46 16.92 -6.75
C ALA A 87 2.15 17.45 -7.33
N ARG A 88 1.80 17.07 -8.58
CA ARG A 88 0.50 17.44 -9.19
C ARG A 88 -0.68 16.83 -8.43
N ILE A 89 -0.61 15.57 -8.03
CA ILE A 89 -1.66 14.90 -7.23
C ILE A 89 -1.75 15.54 -5.83
N ILE A 90 -0.61 15.79 -5.19
CA ILE A 90 -0.53 16.45 -3.87
C ILE A 90 -1.18 17.84 -3.91
N GLU A 91 -0.94 18.61 -4.96
CA GLU A 91 -1.55 19.94 -5.15
C GLU A 91 -3.08 19.85 -5.28
N LEU A 92 -3.61 18.86 -6.00
CA LEU A 92 -5.05 18.60 -6.05
C LEU A 92 -5.61 18.23 -4.67
N CYS A 93 -4.90 17.38 -3.92
CA CYS A 93 -5.29 17.01 -2.56
C CYS A 93 -5.34 18.23 -1.63
N LYS A 94 -4.31 19.09 -1.67
CA LYS A 94 -4.25 20.34 -0.88
C LYS A 94 -5.42 21.26 -1.18
N ARG A 95 -5.83 21.38 -2.45
CA ARG A 95 -7.00 22.17 -2.86
C ARG A 95 -8.32 21.60 -2.36
N ALA A 96 -8.43 20.28 -2.27
CA ALA A 96 -9.60 19.58 -1.77
C ALA A 96 -9.66 19.47 -0.24
N GLY A 97 -8.57 19.80 0.46
CA GLY A 97 -8.45 19.55 1.91
C GLY A 97 -8.15 18.09 2.27
N THR A 98 -7.77 17.26 1.29
CA THR A 98 -7.40 15.86 1.47
C THR A 98 -5.93 15.75 1.87
N LYS A 99 -5.60 14.89 2.84
CA LYS A 99 -4.22 14.67 3.29
C LYS A 99 -3.49 13.66 2.39
N PRO A 100 -2.40 14.04 1.70
CA PRO A 100 -1.63 13.10 0.90
C PRO A 100 -0.78 12.19 1.78
N VAL A 101 -0.69 10.91 1.39
CA VAL A 101 0.23 9.92 1.97
C VAL A 101 1.00 9.27 0.83
N ILE A 102 2.32 9.38 0.85
CA ILE A 102 3.20 8.68 -0.08
C ILE A 102 3.31 7.22 0.38
N PHE A 103 3.00 6.29 -0.53
CA PHE A 103 3.19 4.86 -0.35
C PHE A 103 4.61 4.50 -0.81
N GLU A 104 5.51 4.26 0.14
CA GLU A 104 6.88 3.82 -0.17
C GLU A 104 6.89 2.35 -0.56
N THR A 105 7.02 2.03 -1.84
CA THR A 105 7.02 0.64 -2.31
C THR A 105 8.28 -0.14 -1.88
N TRP A 106 8.25 -1.46 -2.02
CA TRP A 106 9.38 -2.35 -1.73
C TRP A 106 10.17 -2.69 -3.00
N ALA A 107 11.40 -3.20 -2.83
CA ALA A 107 12.25 -3.70 -3.90
C ALA A 107 11.86 -5.12 -4.33
N GLU A 108 12.08 -5.46 -5.60
CA GLU A 108 11.90 -6.81 -6.12
C GLU A 108 12.84 -7.79 -5.40
N LYS A 109 12.36 -8.99 -5.06
CA LYS A 109 13.09 -9.99 -4.26
C LYS A 109 14.47 -10.35 -4.84
N LYS A 110 14.61 -10.24 -6.16
CA LYS A 110 15.85 -10.51 -6.91
C LYS A 110 16.88 -9.38 -6.85
N LYS A 111 16.49 -8.17 -6.42
CA LYS A 111 17.37 -6.99 -6.25
C LYS A 111 17.06 -6.23 -4.95
N PRO A 112 17.20 -6.87 -3.77
CA PRO A 112 16.93 -6.23 -2.49
C PRO A 112 17.79 -4.98 -2.24
N GLU A 113 18.95 -4.87 -2.89
CA GLU A 113 19.84 -3.70 -2.84
C GLU A 113 19.18 -2.40 -3.33
N ASN A 114 18.17 -2.49 -4.20
CA ASN A 114 17.45 -1.32 -4.72
C ASN A 114 16.63 -0.60 -3.64
N GLN A 115 16.30 -1.27 -2.52
CA GLN A 115 15.47 -0.66 -1.48
C GLN A 115 16.10 0.61 -0.91
N VAL A 116 17.43 0.65 -0.79
CA VAL A 116 18.14 1.81 -0.22
C VAL A 116 17.87 3.07 -1.05
N GLU A 117 17.92 2.96 -2.37
CA GLU A 117 17.62 4.08 -3.27
C GLU A 117 16.14 4.48 -3.17
N MET A 118 15.23 3.49 -3.15
CA MET A 118 13.78 3.73 -3.06
C MET A 118 13.43 4.49 -1.77
N ASN A 119 13.98 4.08 -0.63
CA ASN A 119 13.76 4.74 0.66
C ASN A 119 14.20 6.21 0.59
N CYS A 120 15.42 6.47 0.12
CA CYS A 120 15.95 7.83 0.00
C CYS A 120 15.05 8.72 -0.88
N ARG A 121 14.56 8.18 -2.00
CA ARG A 121 13.71 8.91 -2.95
C ARG A 121 12.37 9.30 -2.32
N TYR A 122 11.67 8.35 -1.72
CA TYR A 122 10.36 8.60 -1.11
C TYR A 122 10.45 9.47 0.14
N GLN A 123 11.51 9.32 0.95
CA GLN A 123 11.80 10.21 2.08
C GLN A 123 12.01 11.65 1.60
N SER A 124 12.86 11.85 0.60
CA SER A 124 13.12 13.18 0.03
C SER A 124 11.85 13.83 -0.55
N LEU A 125 11.03 13.07 -1.28
CA LEU A 125 9.75 13.53 -1.81
C LEU A 125 8.81 13.96 -0.67
N SER A 126 8.67 13.14 0.36
CA SER A 126 7.77 13.40 1.49
C SER A 126 8.19 14.64 2.28
N GLU A 127 9.48 14.79 2.56
CA GLU A 127 10.05 15.95 3.26
C GLU A 127 9.88 17.24 2.46
N THR A 128 10.19 17.20 1.16
CA THR A 128 10.08 18.34 0.26
C THR A 128 8.63 18.81 0.12
N GLN A 129 7.70 17.88 -0.04
CA GLN A 129 6.27 18.19 -0.21
C GLN A 129 5.53 18.44 1.11
N LYS A 130 6.17 18.12 2.24
CA LYS A 130 5.63 18.16 3.61
C LYS A 130 4.35 17.34 3.76
N VAL A 131 4.40 16.10 3.28
CA VAL A 131 3.28 15.15 3.32
C VAL A 131 3.64 13.94 4.20
N LEU A 132 2.68 13.06 4.43
CA LEU A 132 2.92 11.83 5.19
C LEU A 132 3.63 10.80 4.31
N LEU A 133 4.51 10.01 4.92
CA LEU A 133 5.14 8.84 4.33
C LEU A 133 4.66 7.57 5.04
N ALA A 134 4.25 6.57 4.27
CA ALA A 134 4.05 5.21 4.74
C ALA A 134 5.30 4.38 4.38
N PRO A 135 6.23 4.14 5.33
CA PRO A 135 7.55 3.55 5.07
C PRO A 135 7.48 2.03 4.90
N ILE A 136 6.69 1.56 3.94
CA ILE A 136 6.38 0.14 3.77
C ILE A 136 7.63 -0.63 3.35
N GLY A 137 8.38 -0.15 2.34
CA GLY A 137 9.61 -0.79 1.88
C GLY A 137 10.69 -0.93 2.96
N GLU A 138 10.84 0.07 3.82
CA GLU A 138 11.72 0.01 4.98
C GLU A 138 11.29 -1.06 6.00
N VAL A 139 10.01 -1.09 6.39
CA VAL A 139 9.47 -2.08 7.33
C VAL A 139 9.53 -3.49 6.74
N TRP A 140 9.17 -3.62 5.47
CA TRP A 140 9.27 -4.85 4.68
C TRP A 140 10.68 -5.44 4.78
N SER A 141 11.70 -4.64 4.45
CA SER A 141 13.09 -5.10 4.43
C SER A 141 13.62 -5.50 5.80
N LYS A 142 13.19 -4.82 6.86
CA LYS A 142 13.58 -5.13 8.25
C LYS A 142 12.93 -6.41 8.79
N THR A 143 11.73 -6.75 8.32
CA THR A 143 10.96 -7.91 8.81
C THR A 143 11.31 -9.22 8.07
N MET A 144 11.78 -9.15 6.83
CA MET A 144 11.97 -10.31 5.94
C MET A 144 12.67 -11.49 6.60
N LYS A 145 13.79 -11.25 7.30
CA LYS A 145 14.59 -12.33 7.87
C LYS A 145 13.82 -13.12 8.93
N GLU A 146 13.19 -12.43 9.86
CA GLU A 146 12.50 -13.08 10.96
C GLU A 146 11.20 -13.76 10.51
N LEU A 147 10.52 -13.21 9.51
CA LEU A 147 9.38 -13.88 8.89
C LEU A 147 9.78 -15.12 8.11
N ALA A 148 10.93 -15.10 7.44
CA ALA A 148 11.48 -16.28 6.76
C ALA A 148 11.82 -17.41 7.76
N ASP A 149 12.33 -17.08 8.95
CA ASP A 149 12.58 -18.05 10.03
C ASP A 149 11.26 -18.70 10.54
N LEU A 150 10.12 -18.04 10.34
CA LEU A 150 8.76 -18.58 10.60
C LEU A 150 8.14 -19.28 9.38
N GLY A 151 8.88 -19.43 8.27
CA GLY A 151 8.39 -20.03 7.04
C GLY A 151 7.42 -19.15 6.24
N VAL A 152 7.42 -17.83 6.48
CA VAL A 152 6.57 -16.85 5.80
C VAL A 152 7.37 -16.04 4.80
N ASP A 153 6.81 -15.88 3.59
CA ASP A 153 7.32 -15.03 2.55
C ASP A 153 6.37 -13.84 2.32
N LEU A 154 6.92 -12.62 2.34
CA LEU A 154 6.15 -11.42 2.06
C LEU A 154 5.85 -11.26 0.57
N TYR A 155 6.66 -11.88 -0.30
CA TYR A 155 6.46 -11.80 -1.74
C TYR A 155 5.47 -12.85 -2.24
N PHE A 156 4.70 -12.47 -3.25
CA PHE A 156 4.03 -13.41 -4.12
C PHE A 156 5.05 -14.23 -4.93
N ARG A 157 4.57 -15.25 -5.64
CA ARG A 157 5.39 -16.25 -6.34
C ARG A 157 6.29 -15.64 -7.42
N ASP A 158 5.95 -14.47 -7.92
CA ASP A 158 6.75 -13.71 -8.90
C ASP A 158 7.94 -12.96 -8.29
N GLY A 159 7.99 -12.83 -6.95
CA GLY A 159 9.04 -12.09 -6.25
C GLY A 159 8.94 -10.57 -6.40
N GLU A 160 7.81 -10.06 -6.89
CA GLU A 160 7.60 -8.62 -7.13
C GLU A 160 6.37 -8.13 -6.34
N HIS A 161 5.24 -8.82 -6.44
CA HIS A 161 4.03 -8.42 -5.73
C HIS A 161 4.01 -8.91 -4.28
N ALA A 162 3.06 -8.39 -3.49
CA ALA A 162 2.82 -8.83 -2.13
C ALA A 162 2.06 -10.16 -2.09
N SER A 163 2.47 -11.06 -1.20
CA SER A 163 1.63 -12.14 -0.71
C SER A 163 0.56 -11.60 0.24
N ALA A 164 -0.38 -12.44 0.65
CA ALA A 164 -1.34 -12.09 1.70
C ALA A 164 -0.67 -11.60 3.01
N PHE A 165 0.52 -12.13 3.34
CA PHE A 165 1.31 -11.66 4.49
C PHE A 165 1.98 -10.31 4.21
N GLY A 166 2.43 -10.09 2.98
CA GLY A 166 2.89 -8.79 2.49
C GLY A 166 1.81 -7.72 2.63
N ASP A 167 0.59 -7.98 2.16
CA ASP A 167 -0.51 -7.02 2.23
C ASP A 167 -0.99 -6.78 3.67
N TYR A 168 -0.88 -7.77 4.55
CA TYR A 168 -1.10 -7.55 5.98
C TYR A 168 -0.10 -6.54 6.57
N LEU A 169 1.18 -6.63 6.20
CA LEU A 169 2.20 -5.66 6.58
C LEU A 169 1.90 -4.27 6.00
N VAL A 170 1.61 -4.20 4.70
CA VAL A 170 1.25 -2.95 3.99
C VAL A 170 0.07 -2.25 4.68
N ALA A 171 -1.03 -2.98 4.90
CA ALA A 171 -2.23 -2.46 5.54
C ALA A 171 -1.97 -1.98 6.97
N MET A 172 -1.09 -2.68 7.73
CA MET A 172 -0.73 -2.28 9.08
C MET A 172 0.10 -0.99 9.10
N VAL A 173 1.06 -0.84 8.19
CA VAL A 173 1.85 0.40 8.04
C VAL A 173 0.93 1.56 7.68
N LEU A 174 0.06 1.39 6.68
CA LEU A 174 -0.91 2.43 6.27
C LEU A 174 -1.83 2.82 7.43
N THR A 175 -2.36 1.83 8.17
CA THR A 175 -3.21 2.09 9.35
C THR A 175 -2.47 2.91 10.39
N ARG A 176 -1.21 2.56 10.69
CA ARG A 176 -0.36 3.31 11.62
C ARG A 176 -0.10 4.72 11.15
N THR A 177 0.26 4.91 9.88
CA THR A 177 0.54 6.22 9.28
C THR A 177 -0.69 7.14 9.29
N ILE A 178 -1.87 6.61 8.97
CA ILE A 178 -3.11 7.39 8.86
C ILE A 178 -3.68 7.75 10.24
N THR A 179 -3.73 6.78 11.15
CA THR A 179 -4.48 6.88 12.40
C THR A 179 -3.60 7.16 13.62
N GLY A 180 -2.28 6.95 13.51
CA GLY A 180 -1.39 6.92 14.66
C GLY A 180 -1.69 5.76 15.62
N LYS A 181 -2.39 4.72 15.19
CA LYS A 181 -2.74 3.53 16.00
C LYS A 181 -2.51 2.25 15.19
N LEU A 182 -2.45 1.13 15.90
CA LEU A 182 -2.44 -0.20 15.30
C LEU A 182 -3.81 -0.84 15.53
N PRO A 183 -4.26 -1.76 14.65
CA PRO A 183 -5.49 -2.52 14.89
C PRO A 183 -5.41 -3.33 16.19
N ALA A 184 -6.53 -3.85 16.66
CA ALA A 184 -6.56 -4.71 17.84
C ALA A 184 -5.62 -5.91 17.65
N GLU A 185 -4.98 -6.39 18.73
CA GLU A 185 -4.05 -7.54 18.65
C GLU A 185 -4.71 -8.83 18.15
N VAL A 186 -6.03 -8.91 18.28
CA VAL A 186 -6.86 -10.01 17.77
C VAL A 186 -7.12 -9.92 16.26
N PHE A 187 -6.71 -8.84 15.60
CA PHE A 187 -6.83 -8.70 14.15
C PHE A 187 -5.76 -9.54 13.45
N LEU A 188 -6.13 -10.75 13.04
CA LEU A 188 -5.22 -11.73 12.42
C LEU A 188 -5.66 -12.12 11.00
N GLN A 189 -6.51 -11.32 10.36
CA GLN A 189 -7.07 -11.63 9.05
C GLN A 189 -6.28 -10.94 7.94
N ALA A 190 -6.14 -11.62 6.80
CA ALA A 190 -5.69 -11.08 5.52
C ALA A 190 -6.51 -11.72 4.39
N PHE A 191 -6.30 -11.26 3.16
CA PHE A 191 -6.92 -11.86 1.98
C PHE A 191 -5.86 -12.55 1.12
N ASP A 192 -6.21 -13.72 0.60
CA ASP A 192 -5.49 -14.42 -0.44
C ASP A 192 -6.50 -14.73 -1.55
N PHE A 193 -6.57 -13.84 -2.53
CA PHE A 193 -7.50 -13.95 -3.65
C PHE A 193 -7.03 -14.97 -4.72
N THR A 194 -5.89 -15.65 -4.50
CA THR A 194 -5.26 -16.47 -5.53
C THR A 194 -5.95 -17.83 -5.66
N ILE A 195 -6.16 -18.28 -6.89
CA ILE A 195 -6.63 -19.63 -7.18
C ILE A 195 -5.43 -20.52 -7.51
N PRO A 196 -5.30 -21.72 -6.90
CA PRO A 196 -4.29 -22.70 -7.29
C PRO A 196 -4.36 -22.98 -8.81
N ASP A 197 -3.21 -23.05 -9.48
CA ASP A 197 -3.07 -23.41 -10.90
C ASP A 197 -3.55 -22.39 -11.96
N SER A 198 -3.86 -21.15 -11.59
CA SER A 198 -4.12 -20.09 -12.57
C SER A 198 -2.96 -19.08 -12.64
N SER A 199 -2.59 -18.70 -13.87
CA SER A 199 -1.39 -17.89 -14.11
C SER A 199 -1.58 -16.40 -13.89
N TRP A 200 -2.83 -15.88 -13.78
CA TRP A 200 -3.08 -14.48 -13.39
C TRP A 200 -4.56 -14.03 -13.28
N ILE A 201 -5.54 -14.72 -13.90
CA ILE A 201 -6.83 -14.05 -14.26
C ILE A 201 -8.14 -14.61 -13.65
N PRO A 202 -8.23 -15.84 -13.12
CA PRO A 202 -9.29 -16.11 -12.16
C PRO A 202 -8.70 -15.96 -10.75
N VAL A 203 -9.02 -14.82 -10.12
CA VAL A 203 -8.99 -14.68 -8.66
C VAL A 203 -10.29 -15.27 -8.09
N LYS A 204 -10.31 -15.56 -6.79
CA LYS A 204 -11.54 -15.94 -6.11
C LYS A 204 -12.55 -14.79 -6.26
N GLU A 205 -13.82 -15.12 -6.51
CA GLU A 205 -14.89 -14.11 -6.59
C GLU A 205 -15.76 -14.10 -5.31
N ASN A 206 -15.63 -15.15 -4.48
CA ASN A 206 -16.28 -15.26 -3.20
C ASN A 206 -15.33 -14.74 -2.10
N VAL A 207 -15.59 -13.53 -1.60
CA VAL A 207 -14.71 -12.82 -0.64
C VAL A 207 -14.46 -13.66 0.62
N GLU A 208 -15.46 -14.43 1.07
CA GLU A 208 -15.32 -15.31 2.22
C GLU A 208 -14.26 -16.41 2.03
N GLU A 209 -14.00 -16.83 0.79
CA GLU A 209 -12.97 -17.83 0.45
C GLU A 209 -11.55 -17.25 0.39
N GLU A 210 -11.42 -15.92 0.36
CA GLU A 210 -10.14 -15.23 0.35
C GLU A 210 -9.57 -15.05 1.76
N ILE A 211 -10.43 -15.04 2.78
CA ILE A 211 -10.03 -14.73 4.15
C ILE A 211 -9.11 -15.83 4.68
N ILE A 212 -7.86 -15.46 4.95
CA ILE A 212 -6.90 -16.30 5.67
C ILE A 212 -6.68 -15.75 7.08
N THR A 213 -6.22 -16.63 7.98
CA THR A 213 -5.84 -16.25 9.34
C THR A 213 -4.33 -16.43 9.54
N LEU A 214 -3.65 -15.35 9.90
CA LEU A 214 -2.23 -15.36 10.26
C LEU A 214 -2.03 -16.00 11.64
N SER A 215 -0.87 -16.64 11.83
CA SER A 215 -0.47 -17.05 13.17
C SER A 215 -0.16 -15.81 14.03
N LYS A 216 -0.34 -15.96 15.36
CA LYS A 216 -0.03 -14.88 16.31
C LYS A 216 1.43 -14.45 16.25
N ASP A 217 2.35 -15.39 16.02
CA ASP A 217 3.78 -15.10 15.96
C ASP A 217 4.12 -14.23 14.75
N VAL A 218 3.57 -14.55 13.58
CA VAL A 218 3.75 -13.76 12.35
C VAL A 218 3.19 -12.35 12.53
N ALA A 219 1.96 -12.23 13.04
CA ALA A 219 1.34 -10.93 13.31
C ALA A 219 2.14 -10.12 14.35
N ALA A 220 2.70 -10.77 15.38
CA ALA A 220 3.51 -10.11 16.41
C ALA A 220 4.83 -9.56 15.86
N VAL A 221 5.49 -10.29 14.95
CA VAL A 221 6.69 -9.80 14.26
C VAL A 221 6.35 -8.53 13.48
N ILE A 222 5.36 -8.59 12.58
CA ILE A 222 4.95 -7.44 11.75
C ILE A 222 4.60 -6.26 12.66
N ARG A 223 3.75 -6.48 13.68
CA ARG A 223 3.32 -5.43 14.61
C ARG A 223 4.48 -4.74 15.32
N ARG A 224 5.50 -5.49 15.73
CA ARG A 224 6.67 -4.94 16.42
C ARG A 224 7.46 -3.98 15.53
N TYR A 225 7.66 -4.33 14.26
CA TYR A 225 8.39 -3.49 13.30
C TYR A 225 7.59 -2.30 12.78
N VAL A 226 6.26 -2.38 12.76
CA VAL A 226 5.40 -1.21 12.44
C VAL A 226 5.30 -0.24 13.63
N ALA A 227 5.45 -0.74 14.86
CA ALA A 227 5.38 0.08 16.06
C ALA A 227 6.66 0.88 16.36
N SER A 228 7.82 0.41 15.87
CA SER A 228 9.14 1.04 16.06
C SER A 228 9.33 2.28 15.23
#